data_AF-A0A6A6QUB4-F1
#
_entry.id   AF-A0A6A6QUB4-F1
#
_cell.length_a   1.000
_cell.length_b   1.000
_cell.length_c   1.000
_cell.angle_alpha   90.00
_cell.angle_beta   90.00
_cell.angle_gamma   90.00
#
_symmetry.space_group_name_H-M   'P 1'
#
loop_
_entity.id
_entity.type
_entity.pdbx_description
1 polymer ?
#
loop_
_entity_poly.entity_id
_entity_poly.type
_entity_poly.pdbx_seq_one_letter_code
_entity_poly.pdbx_strand_id
1 'polypeptide(L)'
;MPILASLTHPTDPRWHGVLRHGPRILISITLFTLFLWVITIAQMGWLATANNRYAKCWAAHHTPKTHFCTMDFPPRIWSRGHGDPASDFFFWCLGMVLVFEAIHLPLSLVLLVRHSLHPVATLVLSLIALGMWTWQVTFEMFGAWGIEWRIVAAFEGLLWTSVAAGWLVVGCYIAYVVFACMAVHRWRVGGKGRANRVPGKRLNEESELVDFGKI
;
A
#
# COMPACT_ATOMS: atom_id res chain seq x y z
N MET A 1 -22.06 8.51 14.43
CA MET A 1 -20.96 7.62 13.98
C MET A 1 -19.65 8.03 14.64
N PRO A 2 -19.29 7.44 15.80
CA PRO A 2 -18.11 7.85 16.57
C PRO A 2 -16.77 7.56 15.87
N ILE A 3 -16.72 6.55 15.00
CA ILE A 3 -15.50 6.15 14.27
C ILE A 3 -15.10 7.17 13.21
N LEU A 4 -16.06 7.70 12.44
CA LEU A 4 -15.77 8.69 11.41
C LEU A 4 -15.23 10.00 12.03
N ALA A 5 -15.76 10.38 13.19
CA ALA A 5 -15.34 11.56 13.91
C ALA A 5 -13.88 11.46 14.42
N SER A 6 -13.45 10.28 14.90
CA SER A 6 -12.06 10.09 15.34
C SER A 6 -11.06 10.14 14.18
N LEU A 7 -11.49 9.78 12.97
CA LEU A 7 -10.67 9.85 11.75
C LEU A 7 -10.59 11.27 11.18
N THR A 8 -11.66 12.06 11.26
CA THR A 8 -11.69 13.43 10.72
C THR A 8 -11.15 14.48 11.70
N HIS A 9 -11.27 14.22 13.00
CA HIS A 9 -10.82 15.05 14.11
C HIS A 9 -10.02 14.23 15.13
N PRO A 10 -8.74 13.90 14.85
CA PRO A 10 -7.92 13.13 15.77
C PRO A 10 -7.70 13.90 17.08
N THR A 11 -8.11 13.29 18.19
CA THR A 11 -7.93 13.82 19.56
C THR A 11 -6.53 13.56 20.12
N ASP A 12 -5.69 12.77 19.45
CA ASP A 12 -4.29 12.53 19.86
C ASP A 12 -3.42 13.77 19.58
N PRO A 13 -2.80 14.40 20.61
CA PRO A 13 -1.95 15.59 20.46
C PRO A 13 -0.81 15.43 19.44
N ARG A 14 -0.40 14.19 19.13
CA ARG A 14 0.63 13.89 18.12
C ARG A 14 0.19 14.21 16.70
N TRP A 15 -1.11 14.18 16.42
CA TRP A 15 -1.71 14.32 15.08
C TRP A 15 -2.50 15.64 14.91
N HIS A 16 -2.06 16.71 15.58
CA HIS A 16 -2.72 18.02 15.54
C HIS A 16 -2.13 19.01 14.53
N GLY A 17 -2.92 20.02 14.18
CA GLY A 17 -2.56 21.06 13.21
C GLY A 17 -2.41 20.47 11.80
N VAL A 18 -1.31 20.79 11.12
CA VAL A 18 -1.02 20.28 9.76
C VAL A 18 -0.90 18.74 9.73
N LEU A 19 -0.55 18.09 10.84
CA LEU A 19 -0.42 16.62 10.90
C LEU A 19 -1.77 15.87 10.87
N ARG A 20 -2.90 16.56 11.06
CA ARG A 20 -4.24 15.96 10.99
C ARG A 20 -4.59 15.40 9.62
N HIS A 21 -3.84 15.79 8.59
CA HIS A 21 -4.02 15.31 7.22
C HIS A 21 -3.45 13.90 7.01
N GLY A 22 -2.51 13.44 7.86
CA GLY A 22 -1.96 12.08 7.78
C GLY A 22 -3.03 10.99 7.83
N PRO A 23 -3.91 10.97 8.86
CA PRO A 23 -5.06 10.07 8.92
C PRO A 23 -5.98 10.07 7.69
N ARG A 24 -6.17 11.23 7.06
CA ARG A 24 -7.04 11.36 5.87
C ARG A 24 -6.40 10.73 4.63
N ILE A 25 -5.07 10.78 4.53
CA ILE A 25 -4.33 10.10 3.48
C ILE A 25 -4.45 8.59 3.65
N LEU A 26 -4.42 8.06 4.88
CA LEU A 26 -4.63 6.64 5.13
C LEU A 26 -6.00 6.14 4.66
N ILE A 27 -7.06 6.96 4.79
CA ILE A 27 -8.38 6.66 4.21
C ILE A 27 -8.29 6.59 2.68
N SER A 28 -7.60 7.55 2.06
CA SER A 28 -7.44 7.61 0.61
C SER A 28 -6.70 6.38 0.09
N ILE A 29 -5.60 5.99 0.75
CA ILE A 29 -4.86 4.74 0.48
C ILE A 29 -5.82 3.54 0.57
N THR A 30 -6.61 3.46 1.65
CA THR A 30 -7.56 2.36 1.85
C THR A 30 -8.58 2.25 0.71
N LEU A 31 -9.13 3.37 0.26
CA LEU A 31 -10.09 3.40 -0.86
C LEU A 31 -9.44 2.94 -2.17
N PHE A 32 -8.24 3.42 -2.49
CA PHE A 32 -7.53 3.00 -3.69
C PHE A 32 -7.11 1.53 -3.63
N THR A 33 -6.69 1.02 -2.47
CA THR A 33 -6.37 -0.40 -2.28
C THR A 33 -7.62 -1.28 -2.47
N LEU A 34 -8.78 -0.87 -1.94
CA LEU A 34 -10.05 -1.58 -2.18
C LEU A 34 -10.44 -1.57 -3.66
N PHE A 35 -10.25 -0.45 -4.34
CA PHE A 35 -10.48 -0.35 -5.78
C PHE A 35 -9.54 -1.28 -6.57
N LEU A 36 -8.25 -1.35 -6.19
CA LEU A 36 -7.28 -2.27 -6.76
C LEU A 36 -7.66 -3.74 -6.51
N TRP A 37 -8.17 -4.09 -5.34
CA TRP A 37 -8.72 -5.43 -5.09
C TRP A 37 -9.82 -5.81 -6.10
N VAL A 38 -10.76 -4.89 -6.38
CA VAL A 38 -11.83 -5.11 -7.35
C VAL A 38 -11.26 -5.32 -8.75
N ILE A 39 -10.30 -4.48 -9.17
CA ILE A 39 -9.64 -4.62 -10.47
C ILE A 39 -8.91 -5.95 -10.57
N THR A 40 -8.13 -6.32 -9.56
CA THR A 40 -7.38 -7.59 -9.54
C THR A 40 -8.31 -8.79 -9.64
N ILE A 41 -9.43 -8.80 -8.91
CA ILE A 41 -10.44 -9.87 -9.00
C ILE A 41 -11.05 -9.91 -10.41
N ALA A 42 -11.35 -8.76 -11.01
CA ALA A 42 -11.88 -8.68 -12.37
C ALA A 42 -10.85 -9.22 -13.40
N GLN A 43 -9.58 -8.86 -13.26
CA GLN A 43 -8.48 -9.40 -14.07
C GLN A 43 -8.36 -10.92 -13.92
N MET A 44 -8.40 -11.45 -12.68
CA MET A 44 -8.40 -12.89 -12.39
C MET A 44 -9.56 -13.61 -13.11
N GLY A 45 -10.78 -13.08 -12.96
CA GLY A 45 -11.98 -13.69 -13.54
C GLY A 45 -11.95 -13.68 -15.07
N TRP A 46 -11.48 -12.57 -15.66
CA TRP A 46 -11.32 -12.47 -17.11
C TRP A 46 -10.26 -13.46 -17.62
N LEU A 47 -9.08 -13.51 -16.99
CA LEU A 47 -8.00 -14.43 -17.34
C LEU A 47 -8.43 -15.89 -17.22
N ALA A 48 -9.12 -16.26 -16.15
CA ALA A 48 -9.63 -17.62 -15.96
C ALA A 48 -10.63 -18.00 -17.08
N THR A 49 -11.50 -17.07 -17.47
CA THR A 49 -12.47 -17.29 -18.54
C THR A 49 -11.80 -17.42 -19.90
N ALA A 50 -10.84 -16.54 -20.21
CA ALA A 50 -10.10 -16.56 -21.46
C ALA A 50 -9.27 -17.86 -21.60
N ASN A 51 -8.60 -18.28 -20.52
CA ASN A 51 -7.87 -19.54 -20.47
C ASN A 51 -8.76 -20.77 -20.69
N ASN A 52 -9.94 -20.80 -20.05
CA ASN A 52 -10.88 -21.90 -20.25
C ASN A 52 -11.40 -21.98 -21.70
N ARG A 53 -11.63 -20.84 -22.34
CA ARG A 53 -12.03 -20.80 -23.77
C ARG A 53 -10.90 -21.28 -24.66
N TYR A 54 -9.69 -20.78 -24.42
CA TYR A 54 -8.49 -21.18 -25.15
C TYR A 54 -8.20 -22.68 -25.01
N ALA A 55 -8.26 -23.24 -23.80
CA ALA A 55 -8.02 -24.66 -23.56
C ALA A 55 -9.01 -25.57 -24.31
N LYS A 56 -10.31 -25.20 -24.33
CA LYS A 56 -11.34 -25.93 -25.09
C LYS A 56 -11.10 -25.88 -26.60
N CYS A 57 -10.74 -24.70 -27.11
CA CYS A 57 -10.38 -24.47 -28.51
C CYS A 57 -9.13 -25.27 -28.91
N TRP A 58 -8.09 -25.25 -28.09
CA TRP A 58 -6.85 -26.01 -28.29
C TRP A 58 -7.10 -27.52 -28.34
N ALA A 59 -7.91 -28.05 -27.41
CA ALA A 59 -8.28 -29.46 -27.38
C ALA A 59 -9.07 -29.89 -28.64
N ALA A 60 -9.97 -29.03 -29.13
CA ALA A 60 -10.69 -29.28 -30.38
C ALA A 60 -9.75 -29.27 -31.61
N HIS A 61 -8.72 -28.44 -31.60
CA HIS A 61 -7.74 -28.36 -32.68
C HIS A 61 -6.91 -29.64 -32.88
N HIS A 62 -6.75 -30.44 -31.83
CA HIS A 62 -6.05 -31.74 -31.87
C HIS A 62 -6.96 -32.89 -32.32
N THR A 63 -8.23 -32.62 -32.64
CA THR A 63 -9.11 -33.59 -33.28
C THR A 63 -9.11 -33.40 -34.81
N PRO A 64 -9.00 -34.47 -35.61
CA PRO A 64 -8.65 -34.40 -37.04
C PRO A 64 -9.72 -33.80 -37.97
N LYS A 65 -10.74 -33.08 -37.47
CA LYS A 65 -11.90 -32.66 -38.27
C LYS A 65 -12.38 -31.21 -38.09
N THR A 66 -11.74 -30.35 -37.30
CA THR A 66 -12.30 -29.00 -37.06
C THR A 66 -11.34 -27.84 -37.29
N HIS A 67 -11.94 -26.80 -37.89
CA HIS A 67 -11.45 -25.49 -38.31
C HIS A 67 -10.36 -24.83 -37.46
N PHE A 68 -9.53 -24.04 -38.14
CA PHE A 68 -8.65 -23.03 -37.54
C PHE A 68 -9.40 -22.21 -36.48
N CYS A 69 -8.97 -22.34 -35.24
CA CYS A 69 -9.52 -21.61 -34.13
C CYS A 69 -8.82 -20.24 -34.08
N THR A 70 -9.48 -19.21 -34.58
CA THR A 70 -8.98 -17.83 -34.65
C THR A 70 -9.16 -17.07 -33.33
N MET A 71 -9.21 -17.77 -32.18
CA MET A 71 -9.35 -17.07 -30.90
C MET A 71 -8.07 -16.33 -30.55
N ASP A 72 -8.22 -15.07 -30.11
CA ASP A 72 -7.14 -14.30 -29.52
C ASP A 72 -6.53 -15.10 -28.37
N PHE A 73 -5.22 -15.27 -28.42
CA PHE A 73 -4.48 -15.93 -27.36
C PHE A 73 -4.70 -15.16 -26.06
N PRO A 74 -5.04 -15.82 -24.94
CA PRO A 74 -5.10 -15.11 -23.68
C PRO A 74 -3.70 -14.53 -23.42
N PRO A 75 -3.60 -13.27 -22.96
CA PRO A 75 -2.32 -12.62 -22.69
C PRO A 75 -1.47 -13.37 -21.66
N ARG A 76 -2.07 -14.28 -20.88
CA ARG A 76 -1.37 -15.20 -19.96
C ARG A 76 -2.03 -16.57 -19.96
N ILE A 77 -1.22 -17.63 -20.06
CA ILE A 77 -1.68 -19.02 -20.08
C ILE A 77 -1.45 -19.67 -18.71
N TRP A 78 -2.52 -20.08 -18.03
CA TRP A 78 -2.45 -20.76 -16.72
C TRP A 78 -2.35 -22.29 -16.85
N SER A 79 -1.64 -22.80 -17.87
CA SER A 79 -1.50 -24.24 -18.12
C SER A 79 -0.16 -24.76 -17.58
N ARG A 80 -0.21 -25.92 -16.91
CA ARG A 80 0.96 -26.65 -16.41
C ARG A 80 1.85 -27.09 -17.60
N GLY A 81 2.76 -26.23 -18.03
CA GLY A 81 3.78 -26.58 -19.04
C GLY A 81 4.11 -25.51 -20.06
N HIS A 82 3.26 -24.48 -20.25
CA HIS A 82 3.47 -23.43 -21.25
C HIS A 82 3.19 -22.00 -20.74
N GLY A 83 2.93 -21.82 -19.44
CA GLY A 83 2.82 -20.48 -18.84
C GLY A 83 4.19 -19.80 -18.84
N ASP A 84 4.25 -18.55 -19.31
CA ASP A 84 5.45 -17.72 -19.19
C ASP A 84 5.66 -17.41 -17.69
N PRO A 85 6.71 -17.95 -17.05
CA PRO A 85 6.91 -17.85 -15.59
C PRO A 85 7.01 -16.40 -15.12
N ALA A 86 7.41 -15.48 -15.99
CA ALA A 86 7.43 -14.05 -15.70
C ALA A 86 6.01 -13.52 -15.45
N SER A 87 5.05 -13.92 -16.28
CA SER A 87 3.68 -13.42 -16.24
C SER A 87 2.89 -13.90 -15.01
N ASP A 88 3.15 -15.12 -14.54
CA ASP A 88 2.61 -15.67 -13.29
C ASP A 88 3.27 -15.00 -12.07
N PHE A 89 4.58 -14.77 -12.12
CA PHE A 89 5.33 -14.08 -11.07
C PHE A 89 4.79 -12.66 -10.83
N PHE A 90 4.57 -11.86 -11.87
CA PHE A 90 4.05 -10.48 -11.73
C PHE A 90 2.68 -10.42 -11.06
N PHE A 91 1.83 -11.41 -11.36
CA PHE A 91 0.49 -11.48 -10.77
C PHE A 91 0.54 -11.92 -9.31
N TRP A 92 1.46 -12.82 -8.98
CA TRP A 92 1.72 -13.25 -7.62
C TRP A 92 2.26 -12.10 -6.75
N CYS A 93 3.14 -11.27 -7.31
CA CYS A 93 3.63 -10.07 -6.63
C CYS A 93 2.48 -9.10 -6.28
N LEU A 94 1.53 -8.85 -7.20
CA LEU A 94 0.36 -8.01 -6.93
C LEU A 94 -0.47 -8.56 -5.76
N GLY A 95 -0.75 -9.86 -5.80
CA GLY A 95 -1.48 -10.56 -4.75
C GLY A 95 -0.81 -10.43 -3.38
N MET A 96 0.52 -10.56 -3.31
CA MET A 96 1.26 -10.42 -2.04
C MET A 96 1.19 -9.03 -1.46
N VAL A 97 1.32 -7.99 -2.29
CA VAL A 97 1.18 -6.60 -1.84
C VAL A 97 -0.24 -6.35 -1.32
N LEU A 98 -1.26 -6.82 -2.03
CA LEU A 98 -2.65 -6.67 -1.61
C LEU A 98 -2.99 -7.44 -0.32
N VAL A 99 -2.43 -8.64 -0.13
CA VAL A 99 -2.57 -9.42 1.11
C VAL A 99 -1.88 -8.73 2.28
N PHE A 100 -0.67 -8.19 2.07
CA PHE A 100 0.00 -7.38 3.07
C PHE A 100 -0.86 -6.18 3.49
N GLU A 101 -1.41 -5.43 2.53
CA GLU A 101 -2.26 -4.27 2.78
C GLU A 101 -3.57 -4.65 3.49
N ALA A 102 -4.14 -5.82 3.19
CA ALA A 102 -5.33 -6.33 3.85
C ALA A 102 -5.14 -6.55 5.35
N ILE A 103 -3.90 -6.73 5.81
CA ILE A 103 -3.55 -6.84 7.23
C ILE A 103 -3.08 -5.48 7.77
N HIS A 104 -2.21 -4.80 7.02
CA HIS A 104 -1.54 -3.57 7.45
C HIS A 104 -2.51 -2.39 7.63
N LEU A 105 -3.44 -2.18 6.68
CA LEU A 105 -4.35 -1.02 6.72
C LEU A 105 -5.36 -1.11 7.86
N PRO A 106 -6.08 -2.24 8.07
CA PRO A 106 -7.00 -2.35 9.20
C PRO A 106 -6.28 -2.20 10.53
N LEU A 107 -5.09 -2.79 10.67
CA LEU A 107 -4.29 -2.65 11.89
C LEU A 107 -3.92 -1.19 12.15
N SER A 108 -3.45 -0.47 11.12
CA SER A 108 -3.10 0.94 11.21
C SER A 108 -4.31 1.83 11.57
N LEU A 109 -5.47 1.54 10.97
CA LEU A 109 -6.72 2.24 11.27
C LEU A 109 -7.19 1.98 12.71
N VAL A 110 -7.13 0.73 13.19
CA VAL A 110 -7.50 0.38 14.57
C VAL A 110 -6.57 1.06 15.57
N LEU A 111 -5.26 1.04 15.33
CA LEU A 111 -4.28 1.70 16.20
C LEU A 111 -4.44 3.22 16.22
N LEU A 112 -4.83 3.81 15.09
CA LEU A 112 -5.16 5.23 14.99
C LEU A 112 -6.39 5.58 15.84
N VAL A 113 -7.48 4.79 15.72
CA VAL A 113 -8.71 4.98 16.50
C VAL A 113 -8.45 4.79 18.01
N ARG A 114 -7.53 3.90 18.38
CA ARG A 114 -7.13 3.66 19.78
C ARG A 114 -6.05 4.63 20.30
N HIS A 115 -5.67 5.66 19.53
CA HIS A 115 -4.62 6.63 19.90
C HIS A 115 -3.27 5.99 20.31
N SER A 116 -3.01 4.77 19.82
CA SER A 116 -1.85 3.96 20.19
C SER A 116 -0.83 3.88 19.07
N LEU A 117 -1.01 4.68 18.02
CA LEU A 117 -0.16 4.66 16.84
C LEU A 117 1.20 5.32 17.15
N HIS A 118 2.26 4.52 17.16
CA HIS A 118 3.61 5.01 17.40
C HIS A 118 4.19 5.62 16.12
N PRO A 119 4.65 6.89 16.14
CA PRO A 119 5.04 7.61 14.92
C PRO A 119 6.20 6.94 14.17
N VAL A 120 7.15 6.32 14.91
CA VAL A 120 8.26 5.58 14.29
C VAL A 120 7.78 4.31 13.60
N ALA A 121 6.83 3.58 14.22
CA ALA A 121 6.29 2.36 13.61
C ALA A 121 5.51 2.70 12.34
N THR A 122 4.73 3.79 12.38
CA THR A 122 4.04 4.32 11.19
C THR A 122 5.01 4.65 10.08
N LEU A 123 6.11 5.34 10.38
CA LEU A 123 7.12 5.68 9.39
C LEU A 123 7.74 4.43 8.75
N VAL A 124 8.21 3.48 9.57
CA VAL A 124 8.83 2.24 9.08
C VAL A 124 7.86 1.44 8.21
N LEU A 125 6.63 1.23 8.67
CA LEU A 125 5.62 0.51 7.89
C LEU A 125 5.27 1.23 6.58
N SER A 126 5.17 2.57 6.60
CA SER A 126 4.90 3.34 5.40
C SER A 126 6.03 3.28 4.37
N LEU A 127 7.29 3.19 4.81
CA LEU A 127 8.44 3.00 3.91
C LEU A 127 8.47 1.60 3.29
N ILE A 128 8.14 0.57 4.08
CA ILE A 128 8.02 -0.80 3.58
C ILE A 128 6.91 -0.87 2.54
N ALA A 129 5.72 -0.35 2.86
CA ALA A 129 4.58 -0.32 1.95
C ALA A 129 4.89 0.48 0.67
N LEU A 130 5.54 1.65 0.80
CA LEU A 130 6.00 2.44 -0.34
C LEU A 130 6.94 1.64 -1.25
N GLY A 131 7.91 0.93 -0.67
CA GLY A 131 8.83 0.07 -1.42
C GLY A 131 8.11 -1.06 -2.15
N MET A 132 7.19 -1.74 -1.47
CA MET A 132 6.38 -2.83 -2.03
C MET A 132 5.50 -2.34 -3.19
N TRP A 133 4.82 -1.22 -3.05
CA TRP A 133 4.00 -0.62 -4.11
C TRP A 133 4.83 -0.12 -5.29
N THR A 134 5.94 0.57 -5.02
CA THR A 134 6.80 1.08 -6.09
C THR A 134 7.37 -0.07 -6.91
N TRP A 135 7.85 -1.13 -6.23
CA TRP A 135 8.29 -2.36 -6.89
C TRP A 135 7.17 -2.96 -7.72
N GLN A 136 6.02 -3.24 -7.11
CA GLN A 136 4.90 -3.90 -7.79
C GLN A 136 4.43 -3.16 -9.04
N VAL A 137 4.19 -1.85 -8.94
CA VAL A 137 3.65 -1.04 -10.05
C VAL A 137 4.67 -0.90 -11.17
N THR A 138 5.96 -0.78 -10.83
CA THR A 138 7.04 -0.75 -11.82
C THR A 138 7.10 -2.06 -12.60
N PHE A 139 7.00 -3.19 -11.91
CA PHE A 139 6.98 -4.51 -12.54
C PHE A 139 5.73 -4.73 -13.41
N GLU A 140 4.56 -4.30 -12.95
CA GLU A 140 3.33 -4.38 -13.72
C GLU A 140 3.40 -3.51 -15.00
N MET A 141 4.02 -2.33 -14.92
CA MET A 141 4.28 -1.46 -16.07
C MET A 141 5.25 -2.10 -17.08
N PHE A 142 6.37 -2.69 -16.62
CA PHE A 142 7.27 -3.43 -17.50
C PHE A 142 6.59 -4.64 -18.13
N GLY A 143 5.77 -5.36 -17.35
CA GLY A 143 4.95 -6.45 -17.86
C GLY A 143 3.98 -5.98 -18.94
N ALA A 144 3.32 -4.84 -18.75
CA ALA A 144 2.43 -4.24 -19.74
C ALA A 144 3.15 -3.91 -21.06
N TRP A 145 4.39 -3.44 -20.99
CA TRP A 145 5.20 -3.11 -22.17
C TRP A 145 5.75 -4.34 -22.89
N GLY A 146 5.95 -5.45 -22.17
CA GLY A 146 6.50 -6.70 -22.71
C GLY A 146 5.48 -7.62 -23.38
N ILE A 147 4.17 -7.37 -23.24
CA ILE A 147 3.14 -8.22 -23.86
C ILE A 147 2.92 -7.78 -25.31
N GLU A 148 3.09 -8.70 -26.26
CA GLU A 148 2.77 -8.47 -27.67
C GLU A 148 1.29 -8.09 -27.84
N TRP A 149 1.04 -7.04 -28.62
CA TRP A 149 -0.21 -6.26 -28.74
C TRP A 149 -1.43 -6.99 -29.37
N ARG A 150 -1.58 -8.30 -29.15
CA ARG A 150 -2.78 -9.07 -29.54
C ARG A 150 -3.75 -9.25 -28.36
N ILE A 151 -3.86 -8.23 -27.51
CA ILE A 151 -4.73 -8.24 -26.33
C ILE A 151 -6.09 -7.64 -26.71
N VAL A 152 -7.16 -8.25 -26.21
CA VAL A 152 -8.51 -7.66 -26.24
C VAL A 152 -8.50 -6.33 -25.48
N ALA A 153 -8.95 -5.24 -26.11
CA ALA A 153 -8.94 -3.87 -25.54
C ALA A 153 -9.49 -3.75 -24.10
N ALA A 154 -10.43 -4.63 -23.72
CA ALA A 154 -10.95 -4.68 -22.36
C ALA A 154 -9.90 -5.05 -21.29
N PHE A 155 -9.01 -6.01 -21.57
CA PHE A 155 -7.97 -6.42 -20.62
C PHE A 155 -6.86 -5.37 -20.52
N GLU A 156 -6.52 -4.75 -21.65
CA GLU A 156 -5.59 -3.62 -21.68
C GLU A 156 -6.08 -2.46 -20.80
N GLY A 157 -7.36 -2.10 -20.90
CA GLY A 157 -7.95 -1.06 -20.04
C GLY A 157 -7.88 -1.41 -18.55
N LEU A 158 -8.16 -2.66 -18.19
CA LEU A 158 -8.02 -3.16 -16.81
C LEU A 158 -6.57 -3.09 -16.30
N LEU A 159 -5.60 -3.41 -17.15
CA LEU A 159 -4.17 -3.38 -16.82
C LEU A 159 -3.68 -1.94 -16.59
N TRP A 160 -3.94 -1.04 -17.53
CA TRP A 160 -3.54 0.36 -17.39
C TRP A 160 -4.25 1.07 -16.24
N THR A 161 -5.51 0.72 -15.96
CA THR A 161 -6.22 1.25 -14.79
C THR A 161 -5.58 0.77 -13.49
N SER A 162 -5.15 -0.50 -13.43
CA SER A 162 -4.40 -1.04 -12.28
C SER A 162 -3.08 -0.30 -12.07
N VAL A 163 -2.28 -0.13 -13.13
CA VAL A 163 -1.00 0.60 -13.08
C VAL A 163 -1.22 2.05 -12.63
N ALA A 164 -2.22 2.74 -13.19
CA ALA A 164 -2.55 4.12 -12.82
C ALA A 164 -2.97 4.22 -11.34
N ALA A 165 -3.87 3.34 -10.89
CA ALA A 165 -4.30 3.31 -9.49
C ALA A 165 -3.15 2.95 -8.53
N GLY A 166 -2.25 2.06 -8.94
CA GLY A 166 -1.04 1.72 -8.19
C GLY A 166 -0.12 2.94 -8.01
N TRP A 167 0.13 3.71 -9.07
CA TRP A 167 0.91 4.96 -8.96
C TRP A 167 0.23 6.01 -8.08
N LEU A 168 -1.10 6.08 -8.06
CA LEU A 168 -1.83 6.93 -7.11
C LEU A 168 -1.61 6.48 -5.66
N VAL A 169 -1.58 5.17 -5.40
CA VAL A 169 -1.25 4.62 -4.06
C VAL A 169 0.19 4.99 -3.67
N VAL A 170 1.16 4.84 -4.57
CA VAL A 170 2.56 5.27 -4.36
C VAL A 170 2.61 6.76 -3.98
N GLY A 171 1.93 7.62 -4.74
CA GLY A 171 1.85 9.06 -4.45
C GLY A 171 1.27 9.35 -3.07
N CYS A 172 0.22 8.63 -2.68
CA CYS A 172 -0.38 8.74 -1.35
C CYS A 172 0.59 8.28 -0.25
N TYR A 173 1.34 7.20 -0.47
CA TYR A 173 2.37 6.74 0.48
C TYR A 173 3.52 7.73 0.63
N ILE A 174 3.98 8.37 -0.45
CA ILE A 174 4.99 9.45 -0.37
C ILE A 174 4.48 10.58 0.53
N ALA A 175 3.26 11.05 0.29
CA ALA A 175 2.66 12.08 1.13
C ALA A 175 2.55 11.62 2.59
N TYR A 176 2.10 10.38 2.83
CA TYR A 176 1.97 9.81 4.17
C TYR A 176 3.31 9.71 4.91
N VAL A 177 4.39 9.30 4.22
CA VAL A 177 5.76 9.25 4.76
C VAL A 177 6.21 10.64 5.22
N VAL A 178 5.93 11.70 4.46
CA VAL A 178 6.26 13.08 4.86
C VAL A 178 5.58 13.45 6.18
N PHE A 179 4.28 13.16 6.32
CA PHE A 179 3.56 13.40 7.57
C PHE A 179 4.10 12.55 8.72
N ALA A 180 4.46 11.28 8.48
CA ALA A 180 5.05 10.40 9.47
C ALA A 180 6.43 10.91 9.94
N CYS A 181 7.28 11.38 9.03
CA CYS A 181 8.56 12.02 9.34
C CYS A 181 8.36 13.25 10.25
N MET A 182 7.42 14.13 9.90
CA MET A 182 7.10 15.30 10.72
C MET A 182 6.58 14.91 12.12
N ALA A 183 5.75 13.86 12.21
CA ALA A 183 5.26 13.34 13.48
C ALA A 183 6.39 12.75 14.34
N VAL A 184 7.31 11.98 13.76
CA VAL A 184 8.51 11.46 14.43
C VAL A 184 9.39 12.61 14.93
N HIS A 185 9.61 13.63 14.11
CA HIS A 185 10.40 14.80 14.50
C HIS A 185 9.79 15.51 15.71
N ARG A 186 8.48 15.81 15.69
CA ARG A 186 7.78 16.42 16.83
C ARG A 186 7.82 15.55 18.08
N TRP A 187 7.64 14.24 17.93
CA TRP A 187 7.73 13.30 19.04
C TRP A 187 9.12 13.31 19.69
N ARG A 188 10.20 13.32 18.89
CA ARG A 188 11.58 13.38 19.38
C ARG A 188 11.88 14.69 20.10
N VAL A 189 11.44 15.83 19.56
CA VAL A 189 11.64 17.16 20.18
C VAL A 189 10.84 17.29 21.47
N GLY A 190 9.58 16.85 21.48
CA GLY A 190 8.73 16.84 22.69
C GLY A 190 9.27 15.92 23.79
N GLY A 191 9.86 14.79 23.41
CA GLY A 191 10.54 13.88 24.35
C GLY A 191 11.76 14.51 25.02
N LYS A 192 12.60 15.25 24.26
CA LYS A 192 13.73 16.01 24.82
C LYS A 192 13.28 17.11 25.77
N GLY A 193 12.20 17.82 25.44
CA GLY A 193 11.62 18.85 26.32
C GLY A 193 11.05 18.29 27.64
N ARG A 194 10.51 17.06 27.63
CA ARG A 194 10.04 16.37 28.84
C ARG A 194 11.19 15.82 29.69
N ALA A 195 12.22 15.25 29.06
CA ALA A 195 13.41 14.76 29.75
C ALA A 195 14.18 15.89 30.46
N ASN A 196 14.23 17.09 29.87
CA ASN A 196 14.82 18.28 30.50
C ASN A 196 13.97 18.89 31.64
N ARG A 197 12.71 18.46 31.82
CA ARG A 197 11.84 18.87 32.95
C ARG A 197 11.80 17.84 34.09
N VAL A 198 12.61 16.79 34.03
CA VAL A 198 12.70 15.81 35.14
C VAL A 198 13.27 16.52 36.38
N PRO A 199 12.70 16.34 37.59
CA PRO A 199 12.95 17.19 38.76
C PRO A 199 14.36 17.12 39.35
N GLY A 200 15.24 16.26 38.81
CA GLY A 200 16.61 16.10 39.31
C GLY A 200 17.56 17.26 38.99
N LYS A 201 17.19 18.17 38.07
CA LYS A 201 18.00 19.35 37.75
C LYS A 201 17.68 20.59 38.59
N ARG A 202 16.48 20.67 39.18
CA ARG A 202 16.14 21.77 40.10
C ARG A 202 16.80 21.64 41.46
N LEU A 203 17.03 20.40 41.92
CA LEU A 203 17.68 20.18 43.22
C LEU A 203 19.15 20.62 43.23
N ASN A 204 19.83 20.60 42.08
CA ASN A 204 21.22 21.07 42.00
C ASN A 204 21.30 22.61 41.93
N GLU A 205 20.34 23.28 41.30
CA GLU A 205 20.29 24.75 41.26
C GLU A 205 19.83 25.36 42.59
N GLU A 206 18.90 24.70 43.32
CA GLU A 206 18.52 25.12 44.67
C GLU A 206 19.61 24.82 45.72
N SER A 207 20.39 23.74 45.58
CA SER A 207 21.52 23.49 46.48
C SER A 207 22.69 24.46 46.27
N GLU A 208 22.94 24.92 45.04
CA GLU A 208 23.95 25.95 44.78
C GLU A 208 23.52 27.32 45.33
N LEU A 209 22.23 27.67 45.27
CA LEU A 209 21.72 28.94 45.82
C LEU A 209 21.73 29.01 47.36
N VAL A 210 21.70 27.88 48.06
CA VAL A 210 21.78 27.85 49.53
C VAL A 210 23.22 28.01 50.03
N ASP A 211 24.22 27.60 49.25
CA ASP A 211 25.64 27.71 49.64
C ASP A 211 26.22 29.13 49.44
N PHE A 212 25.65 29.94 48.54
CA PHE A 212 26.02 31.37 48.40
C PHE A 212 25.35 32.30 49.42
N GLY A 213 24.46 31.78 50.27
CA GLY A 213 23.75 32.55 51.30
C GLY A 213 24.41 32.58 52.69
N LYS A 214 25.59 31.98 52.85
CA LYS A 214 26.38 32.02 54.09
C LYS A 214 27.74 32.71 53.84
N ILE A 215 27.71 34.03 53.67
CA ILE A 215 28.88 34.90 53.87
C ILE A 215 28.42 36.10 54.68
#